data_AF-A0A4V6KNJ7-F1
#
_entry.id   AF-A0A4V6KNJ7-F1
#
_cell.length_a   1.000
_cell.length_b   1.000
_cell.length_c   1.000
_cell.angle_alpha   90.00
_cell.angle_beta   90.00
_cell.angle_gamma   90.00
#
_symmetry.space_group_name_H-M   'P 1'
#
loop_
_entity.id
_entity.type
_entity.pdbx_description
1 polymer ?
#
loop_
_entity_poly.entity_id
_entity_poly.type
_entity_poly.pdbx_seq_one_letter_code
_entity_poly.pdbx_strand_id
1 'polypeptide(L)' 'MHLAAKINAPQLALLLLQTGADAKAQNQQGRTFQYYFAQTPVHLQNSELREQYRQLESWLKSQQLAGHYTQP' A
#
# COMPACT_ATOMS: atom_id res chain seq x y z
N MET A 1 -9.00 2.64 3.13
CA MET A 1 -7.65 2.26 2.64
C MET A 1 -7.63 1.89 1.15
N HIS A 2 -8.49 0.98 0.67
CA HIS A 2 -8.48 0.55 -0.74
C HIS A 2 -8.68 1.69 -1.75
N LEU A 3 -9.48 2.70 -1.43
CA LEU A 3 -9.66 3.88 -2.30
C LEU A 3 -8.34 4.64 -2.52
N ALA A 4 -7.56 4.88 -1.46
CA ALA A 4 -6.25 5.53 -1.54
C ALA A 4 -5.31 4.77 -2.48
N ALA A 5 -5.34 3.44 -2.45
CA ALA A 5 -4.55 2.60 -3.35
C ALA A 5 -5.06 2.65 -4.80
N LYS A 6 -6.38 2.65 -5.02
CA LYS A 6 -6.98 2.76 -6.37
C LYS A 6 -6.63 4.08 -7.08
N ILE A 7 -6.49 5.17 -6.32
CA ILE A 7 -6.08 6.47 -6.87
C ILE A 7 -4.56 6.68 -6.84
N ASN A 8 -3.79 5.64 -6.53
CA ASN A 8 -2.33 5.68 -6.45
C ASN A 8 -1.80 6.79 -5.51
N ALA A 9 -2.32 6.84 -4.28
CA ALA A 9 -1.92 7.80 -3.24
C ALA A 9 -1.22 7.10 -2.05
N PRO A 10 0.10 6.77 -2.14
CA PRO A 10 0.82 6.06 -1.08
C PRO A 10 0.87 6.82 0.25
N GLN A 11 0.99 8.16 0.22
CA GLN A 11 1.00 8.97 1.45
C GLN A 11 -0.32 8.91 2.20
N LEU A 12 -1.45 8.91 1.49
CA LEU A 12 -2.76 8.77 2.11
C LEU A 12 -2.92 7.36 2.72
N ALA A 13 -2.40 6.33 2.05
CA ALA A 13 -2.38 4.98 2.62
C ALA A 13 -1.49 4.90 3.87
N LEU A 14 -0.32 5.55 3.87
CA LEU A 14 0.57 5.63 5.02
C LEU A 14 -0.08 6.36 6.20
N LEU A 15 -0.75 7.49 5.97
CA LEU A 15 -1.48 8.22 7.01
C LEU A 15 -2.55 7.33 7.65
N LEU A 16 -3.34 6.64 6.84
CA LEU A 16 -4.37 5.73 7.35
C LEU A 16 -3.76 4.63 8.24
N LEU A 17 -2.64 4.05 7.81
CA LEU A 17 -1.89 3.05 8.58
C LEU A 17 -1.38 3.60 9.92
N GLN A 18 -0.78 4.79 9.91
CA GLN A 18 -0.31 5.46 11.12
C GLN A 18 -1.44 5.80 12.10
N THR A 19 -2.66 6.01 11.59
CA THR A 19 -3.86 6.25 12.42
C THR A 19 -4.53 4.96 12.91
N GLY A 20 -3.94 3.78 12.66
CA GLY A 20 -4.42 2.49 13.14
C GLY A 20 -5.34 1.73 12.17
N ALA A 21 -5.39 2.12 10.90
CA ALA A 21 -6.08 1.31 9.90
C ALA A 21 -5.41 -0.07 9.75
N ASP A 22 -6.21 -1.13 9.67
CA ASP A 22 -5.70 -2.49 9.50
C ASP A 22 -5.15 -2.69 8.08
N ALA A 23 -3.84 -2.92 7.98
CA ALA A 23 -3.14 -3.19 6.72
C ALA A 23 -3.55 -4.51 6.06
N LYS A 24 -4.13 -5.45 6.84
CA LYS A 24 -4.61 -6.76 6.38
C LYS A 24 -6.10 -6.76 6.04
N ALA A 25 -6.79 -5.63 6.21
CA ALA A 25 -8.20 -5.51 5.90
C ALA A 25 -8.48 -5.85 4.42
N GLN A 26 -9.31 -6.87 4.23
CA GLN A 26 -9.77 -7.30 2.91
C GLN A 26 -11.07 -6.58 2.54
N ASN A 27 -11.23 -6.25 1.27
CA ASN A 27 -12.52 -5.80 0.73
C ASN A 27 -13.44 -7.00 0.43
N GLN A 28 -14.62 -6.72 -0.12
CA GLN A 28 -15.59 -7.76 -0.53
C GLN A 28 -15.06 -8.77 -1.57
N GLN A 29 -13.91 -8.51 -2.20
CA GLN A 29 -13.26 -9.40 -3.16
C GLN A 29 -12.09 -10.18 -2.53
N GLY A 30 -11.92 -10.13 -1.21
CA GLY A 30 -10.78 -10.76 -0.51
C GLY A 30 -9.46 -10.04 -0.73
N ARG A 31 -9.46 -8.82 -1.28
CA ARG A 31 -8.24 -8.08 -1.64
C ARG A 31 -7.87 -7.05 -0.58
N THR A 32 -6.59 -6.99 -0.26
CA THR A 32 -6.01 -5.91 0.53
C THR A 32 -5.71 -4.69 -0.36
N PHE A 33 -5.31 -3.56 0.24
CA PHE A 33 -4.99 -2.35 -0.53
C PHE A 33 -3.75 -2.53 -1.42
N GLN A 34 -2.79 -3.37 -1.01
CA GLN A 34 -1.55 -3.63 -1.74
C GLN A 34 -1.82 -4.19 -3.15
N TYR A 35 -2.89 -4.96 -3.33
CA TYR A 35 -3.32 -5.47 -4.63
C TYR A 35 -3.52 -4.35 -5.67
N TYR A 36 -4.03 -3.19 -5.25
CA TYR A 36 -4.26 -2.06 -6.16
C TYR A 36 -2.97 -1.30 -6.45
N PHE A 37 -2.08 -1.16 -5.47
CA PHE A 37 -0.77 -0.55 -5.70
C PHE A 37 0.11 -1.38 -6.65
N ALA A 38 0.03 -2.71 -6.58
CA ALA A 38 0.77 -3.60 -7.47
C ALA A 38 0.37 -3.47 -8.96
N GLN A 39 -0.80 -2.89 -9.24
CA GLN A 39 -1.25 -2.62 -10.61
C GLN A 39 -0.72 -1.29 -11.17
N THR A 40 -0.11 -0.44 -10.34
CA THR A 40 0.46 0.83 -10.79
C THR A 40 1.71 0.58 -11.64
N PRO A 41 1.72 0.97 -12.92
CA PRO A 41 2.89 0.78 -13.77
C PRO A 41 4.11 1.57 -13.27
N VAL A 42 5.26 0.90 -13.20
CA VAL A 42 6.53 1.50 -12.70
C VAL A 42 6.95 2.73 -13.52
N HIS A 43 6.65 2.76 -14.81
CA HIS A 43 7.01 3.87 -15.69
C HIS A 43 6.21 5.16 -15.42
N LEU A 44 5.09 5.09 -14.68
CA LEU A 44 4.32 6.26 -14.25
C LEU A 44 4.85 6.88 -12.96
N GLN A 45 5.90 6.32 -12.36
CA GLN A 45 6.46 6.80 -11.12
C GLN A 45 7.52 7.87 -11.39
N ASN A 46 7.19 9.13 -11.12
CA ASN A 46 8.19 10.20 -10.98
C ASN A 46 9.00 10.04 -9.67
N SER A 47 10.02 10.86 -9.46
CA SER A 47 10.89 10.78 -8.27
C SER A 47 10.12 10.89 -6.96
N GLU A 48 9.14 11.79 -6.90
CA GLU A 48 8.28 11.99 -5.74
C GLU A 48 7.47 10.73 -5.43
N LEU A 49 6.74 10.20 -6.41
CA LEU A 49 5.92 9.00 -6.21
C LEU A 49 6.77 7.80 -5.76
N ARG A 50 7.99 7.64 -6.31
CA ARG A 50 8.94 6.61 -5.85
C ARG A 50 9.34 6.76 -4.39
N GLU A 51 9.52 7.99 -3.92
CA GLU A 51 9.83 8.26 -2.50
C GLU A 51 8.64 7.88 -1.61
N GLN A 52 7.42 8.25 -2.01
CA GLN A 52 6.20 7.93 -1.25
C GLN A 52 6.00 6.41 -1.13
N TYR A 53 6.25 5.65 -2.20
CA TYR A 53 6.26 4.19 -2.14
C TYR A 53 7.32 3.65 -1.18
N ARG A 54 8.54 4.19 -1.23
CA ARG A 54 9.63 3.76 -0.35
C ARG A 54 9.30 3.98 1.13
N GLN A 55 8.67 5.10 1.46
CA GLN A 55 8.23 5.40 2.84
C GLN A 55 7.14 4.44 3.31
N LEU A 56 6.14 4.18 2.46
CA LEU A 56 5.09 3.21 2.74
C LEU A 56 5.65 1.80 2.97
N GLU A 57 6.54 1.33 2.09
CA GLU A 57 7.19 0.03 2.24
C GLU A 57 8.06 -0.07 3.49
N SER A 58 8.82 0.98 3.79
CA SER A 58 9.64 1.05 5.00
C SER A 58 8.79 0.93 6.26
N TRP A 59 7.66 1.63 6.31
CA TRP A 59 6.72 1.52 7.42
C TRP A 59 6.11 0.11 7.51
N LEU A 60 5.67 -0.49 6.40
CA LEU A 60 5.14 -1.86 6.40
C LEU A 60 6.17 -2.88 6.89
N LYS A 61 7.45 -2.71 6.52
CA LYS A 61 8.56 -3.55 7.00
C LYS A 61 8.78 -3.38 8.50
N SER A 62 8.74 -2.15 9.02
CA SER A 62 8.93 -1.89 10.46
C SER A 62 7.83 -2.52 11.31
N GLN A 63 6.62 -2.61 10.78
CA GLN A 63 5.48 -3.26 11.45
C GLN A 63 5.43 -4.79 11.24
N GLN A 64 6.43 -5.40 10.58
CA GLN A 64 6.42 -6.80 10.15
C GLN A 64 5.24 -7.19 9.24
N LEU A 65 4.63 -6.22 8.58
CA LEU A 65 3.51 -6.40 7.66
C LEU A 65 3.96 -6.60 6.21
N ALA A 66 5.24 -6.42 5.92
CA ALA A 66 5.82 -6.65 4.59
C ALA A 66 6.07 -8.12 4.24
N GLY A 67 5.78 -9.06 5.15
CA GLY A 67 6.33 -10.43 5.12
C GLY A 67 5.48 -11.54 4.52
N HIS A 68 4.20 -11.33 4.19
CA HIS A 68 3.34 -12.45 3.76
C HIS A 68 2.55 -12.10 2.49
N TYR A 69 3.27 -12.00 1.37
CA TYR A 69 2.70 -12.03 0.03
C TYR A 69 2.57 -13.48 -0.45
N THR A 70 1.79 -14.28 0.26
CA THR A 70 1.40 -15.60 -0.25
C THR A 70 0.06 -15.40 -0.96
N GLN A 71 0.11 -15.21 -2.28
CA GLN A 71 -1.07 -15.48 -3.11
C GLN A 71 -1.36 -16.99 -3.04
N PRO A 72 -2.63 -17.41 -2.99
CA PRO A 72 -2.99 -18.79 -3.28
C PRO A 72 -2.65 -19.16 -4.74
#